data_AF-A0A363NTG1-F1
#
_entry.id   AF-A0A363NTG1-F1
#
_cell.length_a   1.000
_cell.length_b   1.000
_cell.length_c   1.000
_cell.angle_alpha   90.00
_cell.angle_beta   90.00
_cell.angle_gamma   90.00
#
_symmetry.space_group_name_H-M   'P 1'
#
loop_
_entity.id
_entity.type
_entity.pdbx_description
1 polymer ?
#
loop_
_entity_poly.entity_id
_entity_poly.type
_entity_poly.pdbx_seq_one_letter_code
_entity_poly.pdbx_strand_id
1 'polypeptide(L)'
;MDFEILYDRAMSFWSGEISIETGQFIENGMLFKNLSFVWGNVEQKTNDLDEWMSLMTWVLFAEFHSQAILNNKNGTGYVDKYDINKDNVKKRLLENLKAPDYLDMYEEFIRDNKV
;
A
#
# COMPACT_ATOMS: atom_id res chain seq x y z
N MET A 1 13.02 12.20 0.44
CA MET A 1 12.61 11.04 -0.37
C MET A 1 11.61 11.49 -1.43
N ASP A 2 11.89 11.27 -2.72
CA ASP A 2 10.96 11.54 -3.82
C ASP A 2 9.81 10.51 -3.84
N PHE A 3 8.57 10.97 -3.93
CA PHE A 3 7.40 10.09 -3.87
C PHE A 3 7.28 9.15 -5.08
N GLU A 4 7.57 9.63 -6.29
CA GLU A 4 7.42 8.82 -7.50
C GLU A 4 8.44 7.68 -7.50
N ILE A 5 9.69 7.98 -7.13
CA ILE A 5 10.75 6.97 -6.99
C ILE A 5 10.38 5.93 -5.93
N LEU A 6 9.91 6.37 -4.76
CA LEU A 6 9.51 5.45 -3.69
C LEU A 6 8.31 4.58 -4.11
N TYR A 7 7.31 5.19 -4.75
CA TYR A 7 6.11 4.49 -5.22
C TYR A 7 6.46 3.44 -6.27
N ASP A 8 7.21 3.82 -7.31
CA ASP A 8 7.55 2.90 -8.40
C ASP A 8 8.44 1.76 -7.88
N ARG A 9 9.39 2.06 -6.99
CA ARG A 9 10.23 1.05 -6.33
C ARG A 9 9.38 0.08 -5.50
N ALA A 10 8.48 0.57 -4.65
CA ALA A 10 7.63 -0.27 -3.82
C ALA A 10 6.62 -1.09 -4.65
N MET A 11 5.97 -0.46 -5.63
CA MET A 11 5.00 -1.11 -6.53
C MET A 11 5.63 -2.23 -7.37
N SER A 12 6.94 -2.15 -7.65
CA SER A 12 7.66 -3.22 -8.39
C SER A 12 7.65 -4.58 -7.68
N PHE A 13 7.44 -4.62 -6.37
CA PHE A 13 7.34 -5.86 -5.60
C PHE A 13 5.94 -6.51 -5.67
N TRP A 14 4.92 -5.75 -6.06
CA TRP A 14 3.54 -6.21 -6.11
C TRP A 14 3.23 -6.96 -7.41
N SER A 15 2.39 -7.99 -7.29
CA SER A 15 1.90 -8.75 -8.44
C SER A 15 1.01 -7.87 -9.33
N GLY A 16 0.98 -8.15 -10.64
CA GLY A 16 0.14 -7.42 -11.59
C GLY A 16 -1.35 -7.50 -11.25
N GLU A 17 -1.82 -8.72 -11.04
CA GLU A 17 -3.20 -9.01 -10.64
C GLU A 17 -3.20 -9.86 -9.37
N ILE A 18 -4.12 -9.57 -8.45
CA ILE A 18 -4.31 -10.32 -7.21
C ILE A 18 -5.77 -10.74 -7.11
N SER A 19 -6.04 -12.05 -7.12
CA SER A 19 -7.38 -12.59 -6.90
C SER A 19 -7.90 -12.25 -5.50
N ILE A 20 -9.16 -11.82 -5.42
CA ILE A 20 -9.89 -11.49 -4.19
C ILE A 20 -11.18 -12.29 -4.02
N GLU A 21 -11.40 -13.30 -4.87
CA GLU A 21 -12.60 -14.16 -4.85
C GLU A 21 -12.81 -14.87 -3.50
N THR A 22 -11.71 -15.12 -2.77
CA THR A 22 -11.74 -15.72 -1.43
C THR A 22 -12.08 -14.70 -0.33
N GLY A 23 -12.67 -13.55 -0.67
CA GLY A 23 -13.06 -12.51 0.26
C GLY A 23 -14.08 -13.02 1.27
N GLN A 24 -13.81 -12.81 2.56
CA GLN A 24 -14.68 -13.24 3.65
C GLN A 24 -14.96 -12.07 4.59
N PHE A 25 -16.21 -11.90 5.01
CA PHE A 25 -16.55 -10.97 6.08
C PHE A 25 -16.02 -11.51 7.42
N ILE A 26 -15.37 -10.63 8.17
CA ILE A 26 -14.90 -10.85 9.54
C ILE A 26 -15.43 -9.71 10.42
N GLU A 27 -15.33 -9.83 11.74
CA GLU A 27 -15.91 -8.87 12.70
C GLU A 27 -15.54 -7.41 12.42
N ASN A 28 -14.34 -7.15 11.88
CA ASN A 28 -13.80 -5.80 11.64
C ASN A 28 -13.58 -5.47 10.16
N GLY A 29 -14.23 -6.18 9.22
CA GLY A 29 -14.14 -5.85 7.80
C GLY A 29 -14.11 -7.07 6.89
N MET A 30 -13.29 -7.00 5.85
CA MET A 30 -13.12 -8.09 4.88
C MET A 30 -11.70 -8.62 4.90
N LEU A 31 -11.58 -9.94 4.94
CA LEU A 31 -10.31 -10.64 4.79
C LEU A 31 -10.20 -11.19 3.36
N PHE A 32 -9.10 -10.84 2.69
CA PHE A 32 -8.75 -11.38 1.37
C PHE A 32 -7.45 -12.19 1.50
N LYS A 33 -7.58 -13.51 1.69
CA LYS A 33 -6.44 -14.39 2.00
C LYS A 33 -5.28 -14.27 1.01
N ASN A 34 -5.60 -14.24 -0.29
CA ASN A 34 -4.59 -14.09 -1.34
C ASN A 34 -3.87 -12.74 -1.26
N LEU A 35 -4.60 -11.66 -1.03
CA LEU A 35 -4.00 -10.34 -0.85
C LEU A 35 -3.11 -10.29 0.40
N SER A 36 -3.55 -10.88 1.52
CA SER A 36 -2.73 -10.99 2.73
C SER A 36 -1.46 -11.81 2.51
N PHE A 37 -1.55 -12.90 1.73
CA PHE A 37 -0.38 -13.72 1.38
C PHE A 37 0.61 -12.95 0.50
N VAL A 38 0.12 -12.23 -0.53
CA VAL A 38 0.97 -11.39 -1.38
C VAL A 38 1.63 -10.30 -0.54
N TRP A 39 0.87 -9.61 0.31
CA TRP A 39 1.42 -8.61 1.22
C TRP A 39 2.52 -9.18 2.11
N GLY A 40 2.32 -10.34 2.75
CA GLY A 40 3.36 -10.96 3.58
C GLY A 40 4.67 -11.23 2.83
N ASN A 41 4.58 -11.64 1.55
CA ASN A 41 5.77 -11.84 0.70
C ASN A 41 6.44 -10.52 0.30
N VAL A 42 5.66 -9.45 0.08
CA VAL A 42 6.19 -8.12 -0.22
C VAL A 42 6.87 -7.55 1.02
N GLU A 43 6.17 -7.56 2.15
CA GLU A 43 6.64 -7.07 3.45
C GLU A 43 7.96 -7.73 3.86
N GLN A 44 8.07 -9.05 3.71
CA GLN A 44 9.32 -9.76 3.98
C GLN A 44 10.48 -9.23 3.13
N LYS A 45 10.26 -8.89 1.86
CA LYS A 45 11.31 -8.38 0.96
C LYS A 45 11.66 -6.92 1.23
N THR A 46 10.71 -6.13 1.73
CA THR A 46 10.87 -4.69 1.88
C THR A 46 11.31 -4.26 3.27
N ASN A 47 10.96 -5.02 4.31
CA ASN A 47 11.36 -4.72 5.70
C ASN A 47 12.89 -4.73 5.89
N ASP A 48 13.61 -5.54 5.11
CA ASP A 48 15.07 -5.61 5.18
C ASP A 48 15.78 -4.49 4.39
N LEU A 49 15.04 -3.63 3.67
CA LEU A 49 15.62 -2.58 2.83
C LEU A 49 15.87 -1.30 3.61
N ASP A 50 14.79 -0.64 4.03
CA ASP A 50 14.81 0.64 4.75
C ASP A 50 13.40 0.96 5.29
N GLU A 51 13.30 1.93 6.20
CA GLU A 51 12.04 2.35 6.82
C GLU A 51 11.06 2.95 5.80
N TRP A 52 11.57 3.61 4.75
CA TRP A 52 10.74 4.14 3.66
C TRP A 52 9.99 3.03 2.92
N MET A 53 10.68 1.93 2.60
CA MET A 53 10.12 0.78 1.92
C MET A 53 9.14 0.01 2.82
N SER A 54 9.44 -0.11 4.11
CA SER A 54 8.51 -0.71 5.08
C SER A 54 7.20 0.08 5.17
N LEU A 55 7.30 1.40 5.39
CA LEU A 55 6.13 2.28 5.47
C LEU A 55 5.33 2.30 4.16
N MET A 56 6.01 2.47 3.02
CA MET A 56 5.33 2.52 1.72
C MET A 56 4.62 1.19 1.39
N THR A 57 5.19 0.05 1.81
CA THR A 57 4.56 -1.26 1.63
C THR A 57 3.26 -1.38 2.42
N TRP A 58 3.27 -0.90 3.68
CA TRP A 58 2.05 -0.84 4.48
C TRP A 58 0.99 0.08 3.85
N VAL A 59 1.40 1.25 3.35
CA VAL A 59 0.49 2.21 2.69
C VAL A 59 -0.13 1.60 1.43
N LEU A 60 0.69 0.95 0.59
CA LEU A 60 0.20 0.25 -0.60
C LEU A 60 -0.76 -0.87 -0.24
N PHE A 61 -0.44 -1.68 0.78
CA PHE A 61 -1.35 -2.72 1.24
C PHE A 61 -2.72 -2.16 1.64
N ALA A 62 -2.77 -1.04 2.37
CA ALA A 62 -4.02 -0.39 2.74
C ALA A 62 -4.83 0.08 1.52
N GLU A 63 -4.17 0.54 0.46
CA GLU A 63 -4.84 0.95 -0.78
C GLU A 63 -5.30 -0.25 -1.61
N PHE A 64 -4.48 -1.30 -1.76
CA PHE A 64 -4.87 -2.58 -2.36
C PHE A 64 -6.09 -3.17 -1.65
N HIS A 65 -6.13 -3.11 -0.33
CA HIS A 65 -7.26 -3.60 0.47
C HIS A 65 -8.53 -2.76 0.26
N SER A 66 -8.38 -1.44 0.19
CA SER A 66 -9.48 -0.53 -0.15
C SER A 66 -10.05 -0.81 -1.54
N GLN A 67 -9.18 -1.01 -2.54
CA GLN A 67 -9.56 -1.39 -3.90
C GLN A 67 -10.21 -2.78 -3.94
N ALA A 68 -9.71 -3.75 -3.15
CA ALA A 68 -10.30 -5.08 -3.04
C ALA A 68 -11.73 -5.04 -2.52
N ILE A 69 -12.00 -4.21 -1.50
CA ILE A 69 -13.37 -4.01 -0.99
C ILE A 69 -14.28 -3.44 -2.09
N LEU A 70 -13.80 -2.44 -2.84
CA LEU A 70 -14.56 -1.81 -3.92
C LEU A 70 -14.86 -2.82 -5.04
N ASN A 71 -13.85 -3.54 -5.50
CA ASN A 71 -13.97 -4.55 -6.54
C ASN A 71 -14.92 -5.67 -6.13
N ASN A 72 -14.81 -6.17 -4.89
CA ASN A 72 -15.72 -7.20 -4.38
C ASN A 72 -17.18 -6.73 -4.34
N LYS A 73 -17.44 -5.49 -3.88
CA LYS A 73 -18.78 -4.89 -3.90
C LYS A 73 -19.35 -4.76 -5.31
N ASN A 74 -18.50 -4.54 -6.30
CA ASN A 74 -18.86 -4.43 -7.70
C ASN A 74 -18.90 -5.78 -8.44
N GLY A 75 -18.69 -6.91 -7.74
CA GLY A 75 -18.66 -8.25 -8.35
C GLY A 75 -17.39 -8.56 -9.15
N THR A 76 -16.33 -7.76 -9.01
CA THR A 76 -15.02 -8.00 -9.62
C THR A 76 -14.16 -8.86 -8.70
N GLY A 77 -13.61 -9.95 -9.23
CA GLY A 77 -12.92 -11.00 -8.48
C GLY A 77 -11.41 -10.80 -8.28
N TYR A 78 -10.84 -9.68 -8.72
CA TYR A 78 -9.41 -9.39 -8.61
C TYR A 78 -9.15 -7.89 -8.33
N VAL A 79 -7.92 -7.55 -8.01
CA VAL A 79 -7.37 -6.18 -8.01
C VAL A 79 -6.18 -6.14 -8.96
N ASP A 80 -6.19 -5.22 -9.93
CA ASP A 80 -5.04 -4.91 -10.75
C ASP A 80 -4.21 -3.81 -10.05
N LYS A 81 -2.89 -3.96 -10.01
CA LYS A 81 -2.00 -2.93 -9.45
C LYS A 81 -2.09 -1.60 -10.18
N TYR A 82 -2.49 -1.59 -11.45
CA TYR A 82 -2.71 -0.38 -12.24
C TYR A 82 -3.99 0.37 -11.85
N ASP A 83 -4.90 -0.27 -11.10
CA ASP A 83 -6.10 0.38 -10.53
C ASP A 83 -5.81 1.10 -9.20
N ILE A 84 -4.59 0.97 -8.66
CA ILE A 84 -4.21 1.58 -7.39
C ILE A 84 -4.10 3.09 -7.53
N ASN A 85 -4.95 3.81 -6.78
CA ASN A 85 -4.98 5.25 -6.82
C ASN A 85 -3.74 5.86 -6.15
N LYS A 86 -2.82 6.35 -6.98
CA LYS A 86 -1.56 6.97 -6.54
C LYS A 86 -1.76 8.20 -5.65
N ASP A 87 -2.80 9.01 -5.86
CA ASP A 87 -3.08 10.19 -5.02
C ASP A 87 -3.51 9.78 -3.60
N ASN A 88 -4.32 8.73 -3.49
CA ASN A 88 -4.69 8.16 -2.18
C ASN A 88 -3.46 7.61 -1.46
N VAL A 89 -2.56 6.92 -2.17
CA VAL A 89 -1.29 6.42 -1.62
C VAL A 89 -0.45 7.58 -1.08
N LYS A 90 -0.28 8.66 -1.86
CA LYS A 90 0.46 9.86 -1.42
C LYS A 90 -0.17 10.49 -0.18
N LYS A 91 -1.49 10.64 -0.16
CA LYS A 91 -2.21 11.19 0.99
C LYS A 91 -2.02 10.33 2.24
N ARG A 92 -2.19 9.01 2.15
CA ARG A 92 -2.01 8.08 3.27
C ARG A 92 -0.56 8.08 3.77
N LEU A 93 0.43 8.13 2.88
CA LEU A 93 1.83 8.25 3.26
C LEU A 93 2.06 9.53 4.08
N LEU A 94 1.58 10.67 3.61
CA LEU A 94 1.66 11.95 4.32
C LEU A 94 0.97 11.92 5.69
N GLU A 95 -0.16 11.23 5.82
CA GLU A 95 -0.86 11.07 7.10
C GLU A 95 -0.03 10.23 8.09
N ASN A 96 0.62 9.17 7.63
CA ASN A 96 1.46 8.33 8.49
C ASN A 96 2.76 9.03 8.89
N LEU A 97 3.39 9.77 7.98
CA LEU A 97 4.63 10.50 8.27
C LEU A 97 4.46 11.57 9.37
N LYS A 98 3.23 12.04 9.62
CA LYS A 98 2.96 12.99 10.72
C LYS A 98 3.00 12.34 12.11
N ALA A 99 3.13 11.03 12.21
CA ALA A 99 3.31 10.37 13.50
C ALA A 99 4.65 10.79 14.13
N PRO A 100 4.73 10.86 15.48
CA PRO A 100 5.96 11.28 16.16
C PRO A 100 7.22 10.49 15.78
N ASP A 101 7.04 9.20 15.46
CA ASP A 101 8.14 8.29 15.13
C ASP A 101 8.71 8.49 13.72
N TYR A 102 8.08 9.32 12.87
CA TYR A 102 8.46 9.56 11.47
C TYR A 102 8.71 11.05 11.15
N LEU A 103 8.91 11.90 12.16
CA LEU A 103 9.01 13.35 11.94
C LEU A 103 10.21 13.76 11.07
N ASP A 104 11.35 13.08 11.20
CA ASP A 104 12.53 13.31 10.37
C ASP A 104 12.27 12.92 8.90
N MET A 105 11.65 11.76 8.68
CA MET A 105 11.19 11.31 7.37
C MET A 105 10.17 12.29 6.77
N TYR A 106 9.25 12.82 7.59
CA TYR A 106 8.28 13.83 7.16
C TYR A 106 8.95 15.10 6.65
N GLU A 107 9.89 15.66 7.42
CA GLU A 107 10.65 16.86 7.03
C GLU A 107 11.43 16.61 5.72
N GLU A 108 12.06 15.45 5.58
CA GLU A 108 12.72 15.02 4.35
C GLU A 108 11.75 14.96 3.17
N PHE A 109 10.56 14.39 3.37
CA PHE A 109 9.54 14.24 2.33
C PHE A 109 9.00 15.58 1.86
N ILE A 110 8.65 16.48 2.78
CA ILE A 110 8.13 17.81 2.47
C ILE A 110 9.15 18.61 1.65
N ARG A 111 10.42 18.60 2.07
CA ARG A 111 11.51 19.29 1.38
C ARG A 111 11.67 18.79 -0.06
N ASP A 112 11.67 17.48 -0.26
CA ASP A 112 12.01 16.88 -1.55
C ASP A 112 10.82 16.90 -2.53
N ASN A 113 9.58 16.93 -2.02
CA ASN A 113 8.36 16.93 -2.86
C ASN A 113 7.68 18.31 -2.97
N LYS A 114 8.21 19.35 -2.31
CA LYS A 114 7.67 20.72 -2.30
C LYS A 114 6.18 20.79 -1.91
N VAL A 115 5.80 19.98 -0.92
CA VAL A 115 4.43 19.89 -0.37
C VAL A 115 4.20 20.93 0.73
#